data_AF-A0A9P7X6W1-F1
#
_entry.id   AF-A0A9P7X6W1-F1
#
_cell.length_a   1.000
_cell.length_b   1.000
_cell.length_c   1.000
_cell.angle_alpha   90.00
_cell.angle_beta   90.00
_cell.angle_gamma   90.00
#
_symmetry.space_group_name_H-M   'P 1'
#
loop_
_entity.id
_entity.type
_entity.pdbx_description
1 polymer ?
#
loop_
_entity_poly.entity_id
_entity_poly.type
_entity_poly.pdbx_seq_one_letter_code
_entity_poly.pdbx_strand_id
1 'polypeptide(L)'
;MASRSEPGLEKSMNIILEVARDRTWWLNSNLKATEQAIEDFETIEHVMDEFGAKLRRAIIAMRWRRNDRLPISRLPAELLVNIFLLAIDGDPQSHYLRLYKLAKVSSHWNSLINMSSSLWSIIDASHSRQLQATALARSGASSLSLTDQAIRMSKSWHLWPMHSLIFIDGGPLHIPECSTRVKEFWPNS
;
A
#
# COMPACT_ATOMS: atom_id res chain seq x y z
N MET A 1 -55.10 -55.76 47.76
CA MET A 1 -55.19 -54.95 46.53
C MET A 1 -53.83 -54.96 45.86
N ALA A 2 -53.65 -55.77 44.82
CA ALA A 2 -52.40 -55.82 44.06
C ALA A 2 -52.55 -54.89 42.84
N SER A 3 -51.86 -53.76 42.86
CA SER A 3 -51.79 -52.86 41.70
C SER A 3 -51.10 -53.61 40.56
N ARG A 4 -51.86 -53.97 39.52
CA ARG A 4 -51.31 -54.48 38.26
C ARG A 4 -50.55 -53.33 37.58
N SER A 5 -49.23 -53.37 37.64
CA SER A 5 -48.36 -52.51 36.85
C SER A 5 -48.56 -52.82 35.36
N GLU A 6 -48.86 -51.81 34.55
CA GLU A 6 -49.02 -51.97 33.10
C GLU A 6 -47.64 -52.20 32.42
N PRO A 7 -47.39 -53.37 31.82
CA PRO A 7 -46.08 -53.72 31.25
C PRO A 7 -45.68 -52.88 30.02
N GLY A 8 -46.60 -52.12 29.42
CA GLY A 8 -46.31 -51.24 28.29
C GLY A 8 -45.53 -49.97 28.66
N LEU A 9 -45.75 -49.43 29.87
CA LEU A 9 -45.11 -48.21 30.35
C LEU A 9 -43.61 -48.42 30.62
N GLU A 10 -43.24 -49.55 31.23
CA GLU A 10 -41.85 -49.88 31.53
C GLU A 10 -41.00 -50.05 30.26
N LYS A 11 -41.54 -50.76 29.26
CA LYS A 11 -40.85 -50.93 27.97
C LYS A 11 -40.64 -49.59 27.25
N SER A 12 -41.64 -48.71 27.30
CA SER A 12 -41.56 -47.38 26.67
C SER A 12 -40.54 -46.50 27.38
N MET A 13 -40.51 -46.54 28.71
CA MET A 13 -39.52 -45.82 29.51
C MET A 13 -38.09 -46.30 29.24
N ASN A 14 -37.86 -47.61 29.10
CA ASN A 14 -36.56 -48.15 28.77
C ASN A 14 -36.05 -47.68 27.40
N ILE A 15 -36.92 -47.64 26.37
CA ILE A 15 -36.57 -47.11 25.05
C ILE A 15 -36.20 -45.63 25.14
N ILE A 16 -36.96 -44.82 25.88
CA ILE A 16 -36.67 -43.39 26.06
C ILE A 16 -35.32 -43.18 26.74
N LEU A 17 -35.01 -43.97 27.78
CA LEU A 17 -33.74 -43.89 28.49
C LEU A 17 -32.55 -44.30 27.62
N GLU A 18 -32.72 -45.31 26.77
CA GLU A 18 -31.69 -45.75 25.81
C GLU A 18 -31.42 -44.68 24.76
N VAL A 19 -32.47 -44.12 24.14
CA VAL A 19 -32.34 -43.02 23.18
C VAL A 19 -31.70 -41.78 23.82
N ALA A 20 -32.08 -41.46 25.06
CA ALA A 20 -31.46 -40.36 25.81
C ALA A 20 -29.97 -40.61 26.06
N ARG A 21 -29.59 -41.85 26.42
CA ARG A 21 -28.18 -42.24 26.62
C ARG A 21 -27.38 -42.09 25.34
N ASP A 22 -27.86 -42.64 24.23
CA ASP A 22 -27.18 -42.54 22.93
C ASP A 22 -27.01 -41.09 22.49
N ARG A 23 -28.05 -40.27 22.69
CA ARG A 23 -27.98 -38.84 22.39
C ARG A 23 -26.95 -38.12 23.26
N THR A 24 -26.91 -38.39 24.57
CA THR A 24 -25.89 -37.78 25.45
C THR A 24 -24.48 -38.23 25.09
N TRP A 25 -24.29 -39.49 24.71
CA TRP A 25 -23.00 -39.99 24.25
C TRP A 25 -22.55 -39.30 22.95
N TRP A 26 -23.45 -39.14 21.97
CA TRP A 26 -23.16 -38.45 20.72
C TRP A 26 -22.79 -36.98 20.94
N LEU A 27 -23.54 -36.27 21.79
CA LEU A 27 -23.24 -34.88 22.13
C LEU A 27 -21.88 -34.73 22.82
N ASN A 28 -21.58 -35.59 23.79
CA ASN A 28 -20.29 -35.56 24.48
C ASN A 28 -19.12 -35.89 23.53
N SER A 29 -19.33 -36.80 22.59
CA SER A 29 -18.31 -37.15 21.59
C SER A 29 -18.04 -35.99 20.63
N ASN A 30 -19.09 -35.31 20.18
CA ASN A 30 -18.94 -34.11 19.35
C ASN A 30 -18.32 -32.94 20.10
N LEU A 31 -18.70 -32.73 21.36
CA LEU A 31 -18.10 -31.67 22.19
C LEU A 31 -16.60 -31.87 22.32
N LYS A 32 -16.15 -33.10 22.63
CA LYS A 32 -14.72 -33.44 22.70
C LYS A 32 -14.01 -33.25 21.36
N ALA A 33 -14.65 -33.64 20.25
CA ALA A 33 -14.08 -33.42 18.92
C ALA A 33 -13.93 -31.92 18.60
N THR A 34 -14.89 -31.09 19.00
CA THR A 34 -14.80 -29.64 18.82
C THR A 34 -13.75 -28.99 19.74
N GLU A 35 -13.61 -29.46 20.98
CA GLU A 35 -12.57 -28.99 21.90
C GLU A 35 -11.17 -29.31 21.35
N GLN A 36 -10.97 -30.53 20.84
CA GLN A 36 -9.70 -30.91 20.21
C GLN A 36 -9.40 -30.06 18.97
N ALA A 37 -10.40 -29.82 18.12
CA ALA A 37 -10.21 -28.98 16.93
C ALA A 37 -9.84 -27.52 17.28
N ILE A 38 -10.33 -27.00 18.41
CA ILE A 38 -9.96 -25.67 18.91
C ILE A 38 -8.49 -25.66 19.37
N GLU A 39 -8.08 -26.65 20.16
CA GLU A 39 -6.69 -26.78 20.62
C GLU A 39 -5.68 -26.95 19.46
N ASP A 40 -6.05 -27.75 18.46
CA ASP A 40 -5.25 -27.95 17.26
C ASP A 40 -5.08 -26.63 16.48
N PHE A 41 -6.13 -25.81 16.40
CA PHE A 41 -6.08 -24.51 15.74
C PHE A 41 -5.14 -23.53 16.45
N GLU A 42 -5.23 -23.43 17.78
CA GLU A 42 -4.32 -22.61 18.59
C GLU A 42 -2.86 -23.04 18.43
N THR A 43 -2.62 -24.35 18.36
CA THR A 43 -1.28 -24.91 18.12
C THR A 43 -0.73 -24.51 16.76
N ILE A 44 -1.56 -24.55 15.72
CA ILE A 44 -1.16 -24.14 14.35
C ILE A 44 -0.82 -22.64 14.33
N GLU A 45 -1.61 -21.79 14.98
CA GLU A 45 -1.36 -20.36 15.04
C GLU A 45 0.02 -20.06 15.68
N HIS A 46 0.32 -20.70 16.80
CA HIS A 46 1.62 -20.56 17.47
C HIS A 46 2.79 -21.01 16.58
N VAL A 47 2.65 -22.14 15.88
CA VAL A 47 3.68 -22.64 14.95
C VAL A 47 3.91 -21.66 13.80
N MET A 48 2.84 -21.08 13.24
CA MET A 48 2.93 -20.08 12.19
C MET A 48 3.64 -18.81 12.65
N ASP A 49 3.36 -18.34 13.87
CA ASP A 49 4.02 -17.18 14.45
C ASP A 49 5.51 -17.41 14.70
N GLU A 50 5.87 -18.58 15.24
CA GLU A 50 7.27 -18.95 15.45
C GLU A 50 8.02 -19.02 14.11
N PHE A 51 7.40 -19.63 13.09
CA PHE A 51 7.94 -19.70 11.75
C PHE A 51 8.12 -18.31 11.13
N GLY A 52 7.12 -17.44 11.26
CA GLY A 52 7.18 -16.05 10.83
C GLY A 52 8.33 -15.28 11.50
N ALA A 53 8.53 -15.48 12.79
CA ALA A 53 9.64 -14.88 13.53
C ALA A 53 11.01 -15.41 13.07
N LYS A 54 11.12 -16.72 12.77
CA LYS A 54 12.34 -17.33 12.21
C LYS A 54 12.66 -16.76 10.82
N LEU A 55 11.67 -16.64 9.93
CA LEU A 55 11.84 -16.04 8.61
C LEU A 55 12.29 -14.58 8.68
N ARG A 56 11.66 -13.77 9.55
CA ARG A 56 12.06 -12.36 9.75
C ARG A 56 13.52 -12.25 10.18
N ARG A 57 13.96 -13.08 11.13
CA ARG A 57 15.36 -13.14 11.57
C ARG A 57 16.31 -13.55 10.44
N ALA A 58 15.95 -14.55 9.63
CA ALA A 58 16.75 -14.99 8.50
C ALA A 58 16.90 -13.89 7.44
N ILE A 59 15.82 -13.18 7.10
CA ILE A 59 15.84 -12.05 6.16
C ILE A 59 16.74 -10.93 6.69
N ILE A 60 16.62 -10.57 7.96
CA ILE A 60 17.48 -9.57 8.59
C ILE A 60 18.94 -10.03 8.47
N ALA A 61 19.28 -11.25 8.90
CA ALA A 61 20.64 -11.78 8.84
C ALA A 61 21.22 -11.79 7.41
N MET A 62 20.41 -12.14 6.39
CA MET A 62 20.82 -12.09 5.00
C MET A 62 21.07 -10.66 4.52
N ARG A 63 20.22 -9.70 4.89
CA ARG A 63 20.43 -8.27 4.57
C ARG A 63 21.74 -7.75 5.18
N TRP A 64 22.01 -8.10 6.43
CA TRP A 64 23.28 -7.77 7.10
C TRP A 64 24.48 -8.37 6.37
N ARG A 65 24.48 -9.67 6.07
CA ARG A 65 25.58 -10.34 5.33
C ARG A 65 25.80 -9.74 3.94
N ARG A 66 24.73 -9.37 3.24
CA ARG A 66 24.83 -8.73 1.92
C ARG A 66 25.47 -7.35 2.03
N ASN A 67 25.03 -6.55 3.00
CA ASN A 67 25.56 -5.20 3.23
C ASN A 67 27.03 -5.24 3.70
N ASP A 68 27.43 -6.28 4.43
CA ASP A 68 28.82 -6.46 4.87
C ASP A 68 29.77 -6.77 3.70
N ARG A 69 29.31 -7.58 2.73
CA ARG A 69 30.11 -7.95 1.55
C ARG A 69 30.20 -6.87 0.49
N LEU A 70 29.14 -6.06 0.33
CA LEU A 70 29.06 -4.98 -0.65
C LEU A 70 28.48 -3.73 0.02
N PRO A 71 29.25 -3.07 0.89
CA PRO A 71 28.76 -1.90 1.59
C PRO A 71 28.57 -0.78 0.58
N ILE A 72 27.31 -0.53 0.20
CA ILE A 72 26.91 0.65 -0.58
C ILE A 72 27.42 1.94 0.09
N SER A 73 27.60 1.91 1.42
CA SER A 73 28.20 2.99 2.20
C SER A 73 29.69 3.26 1.92
N ARG A 74 30.40 2.35 1.24
CA ARG A 74 31.79 2.57 0.80
C ARG A 74 31.88 3.14 -0.62
N LEU A 75 30.75 3.33 -1.30
CA LEU A 75 30.77 4.02 -2.58
C LEU A 75 31.15 5.49 -2.37
N PRO A 76 31.97 6.07 -3.27
CA PRO A 76 32.16 7.51 -3.33
C PRO A 76 30.83 8.26 -3.35
N ALA A 77 30.80 9.43 -2.72
CA ALA A 77 29.61 10.25 -2.60
C ALA A 77 28.98 10.56 -3.97
N GLU A 78 29.83 10.81 -4.97
CA GLU A 78 29.44 11.13 -6.35
C GLU A 78 28.68 9.99 -7.00
N LEU A 79 29.12 8.73 -6.79
CA LEU A 79 28.43 7.56 -7.32
C LEU A 79 27.08 7.35 -6.63
N LEU A 80 27.00 7.58 -5.32
CA LEU A 80 25.73 7.51 -4.59
C LEU A 80 24.73 8.56 -5.08
N VAL A 81 25.19 9.80 -5.31
CA VAL A 81 24.35 10.87 -5.86
C VAL A 81 23.86 10.52 -7.26
N ASN A 82 24.70 9.94 -8.11
CA ASN A 82 24.28 9.46 -9.43
C ASN A 82 23.24 8.34 -9.33
N ILE A 83 23.41 7.40 -8.40
CA ILE A 83 22.40 6.36 -8.13
C ILE A 83 21.08 7.00 -7.66
N PHE A 84 21.14 8.03 -6.81
CA PHE A 84 19.94 8.73 -6.36
C PHE A 84 19.24 9.43 -7.52
N LEU A 85 20.00 10.13 -8.39
CA LEU A 85 19.46 10.76 -9.60
C LEU A 85 18.75 9.74 -10.49
N LEU A 86 19.34 8.56 -10.71
CA LEU A 86 18.70 7.49 -11.49
C LEU A 86 17.48 6.88 -10.79
N ALA A 87 17.49 6.78 -9.46
CA ALA A 87 16.38 6.22 -8.69
C ALA A 87 15.17 7.16 -8.60
N ILE A 88 15.41 8.48 -8.65
CA ILE A 88 14.36 9.49 -8.64
C ILE A 88 13.90 9.88 -10.05
N ASP A 89 14.65 9.51 -11.08
CA ASP A 89 14.26 9.71 -12.48
C ASP A 89 12.89 9.07 -12.75
N GLY A 90 12.03 9.81 -13.47
CA GLY A 90 10.62 9.49 -13.66
C GLY A 90 9.70 10.67 -13.36
N ASP A 91 8.59 10.41 -12.68
CA ASP A 91 7.53 11.39 -12.44
C ASP A 91 7.99 12.55 -11.52
N PRO A 92 8.09 13.80 -12.04
CA PRO A 92 8.53 14.98 -11.29
C PRO A 92 7.72 15.24 -10.02
N GLN A 93 6.42 14.91 -10.02
CA GLN A 93 5.56 15.06 -8.83
C GLN A 93 6.01 14.18 -7.65
N SER A 94 6.65 13.05 -7.95
CA SER A 94 7.14 12.11 -6.95
C SER A 94 8.60 12.37 -6.54
N HIS A 95 9.31 13.29 -7.20
CA HIS A 95 10.75 13.52 -7.04
C HIS A 95 11.14 13.73 -5.58
N TYR A 96 10.56 14.74 -4.93
CA TYR A 96 10.87 15.06 -3.53
C TYR A 96 10.39 14.00 -2.54
N LEU A 97 9.29 13.32 -2.84
CA LEU A 97 8.82 12.21 -2.02
C LEU A 97 9.81 11.04 -2.05
N ARG A 98 10.38 10.73 -3.21
CA ARG A 98 11.42 9.71 -3.36
C ARG A 98 12.71 10.14 -2.66
N LEU A 99 13.14 11.39 -2.81
CA LEU A 99 14.29 11.93 -2.05
C LEU A 99 14.09 11.80 -0.55
N TYR A 100 12.90 12.13 -0.03
CA TYR A 100 12.59 11.98 1.39
C TYR A 100 12.61 10.51 1.84
N LYS A 101 12.14 9.57 1.01
CA LYS A 101 12.26 8.13 1.27
C LYS A 101 13.72 7.67 1.31
N LEU A 102 14.55 8.13 0.36
CA LEU A 102 15.99 7.84 0.33
C LEU A 102 16.71 8.40 1.55
N ALA A 103 16.36 9.62 1.99
CA ALA A 103 16.93 10.23 3.19
C ALA A 103 16.66 9.43 4.48
N LYS A 104 15.59 8.62 4.52
CA LYS A 104 15.29 7.75 5.67
C LYS A 104 16.13 6.47 5.73
N VAL A 105 16.90 6.15 4.70
CA VAL A 105 17.69 4.91 4.65
C VAL A 105 18.83 4.94 5.66
N SER A 106 19.55 6.06 5.75
CA SER A 106 20.64 6.24 6.73
C SER A 106 20.95 7.73 6.93
N SER A 107 21.59 8.05 8.07
CA SER A 107 22.09 9.41 8.33
C SER A 107 23.08 9.89 7.25
N HIS A 108 23.92 8.99 6.73
CA HIS A 108 24.84 9.28 5.64
C HIS A 108 24.10 9.68 4.35
N TRP A 109 23.07 8.93 3.96
CA TRP A 109 22.27 9.24 2.77
C TRP A 109 21.53 10.56 2.92
N ASN A 110 20.96 10.82 4.10
CA ASN A 110 20.35 12.11 4.40
C ASN A 110 21.36 13.27 4.24
N SER A 111 22.58 13.11 4.77
CA SER A 111 23.63 14.12 4.64
C SER A 111 23.98 14.38 3.17
N LEU A 112 24.21 13.32 2.38
CA LEU A 112 24.51 13.45 0.95
C LEU A 112 23.37 14.15 0.20
N ILE A 113 22.12 13.74 0.42
CA ILE A 113 20.96 14.35 -0.23
C ILE A 113 20.86 15.84 0.09
N ASN A 114 21.12 16.24 1.34
CA ASN A 114 21.05 17.65 1.73
C ASN A 114 22.23 18.49 1.20
N MET A 115 23.39 17.87 0.96
CA MET A 115 24.59 18.56 0.45
C MET A 115 24.65 18.60 -1.08
N SER A 116 23.98 17.68 -1.78
CA SER A 116 24.03 17.59 -3.23
C SER A 116 22.96 18.44 -3.90
N SER A 117 23.35 19.63 -4.32
CA SER A 117 22.50 20.61 -4.99
C SER A 117 21.84 20.09 -6.28
N SER A 118 22.49 19.16 -7.00
CA SER A 118 21.95 18.55 -8.22
C SER A 118 20.63 17.81 -7.99
N LEU A 119 20.42 17.25 -6.81
CA LEU A 119 19.18 16.55 -6.44
C LEU A 119 18.01 17.52 -6.22
N TRP A 120 18.29 18.80 -5.98
CA TRP A 120 17.29 19.86 -5.75
C TRP A 120 17.07 20.74 -6.97
N SER A 121 17.64 20.37 -8.12
CA SER A 121 17.59 21.17 -9.35
C SER A 121 16.24 21.13 -10.08
N ILE A 122 15.40 20.12 -9.82
CA ILE A 122 14.12 19.93 -10.51
C ILE A 122 12.99 20.57 -9.69
N ILE A 123 12.45 21.68 -10.16
CA ILE A 123 11.35 22.38 -9.49
C ILE A 123 10.09 22.25 -10.34
N ASP A 124 9.11 21.53 -9.81
CA ASP A 124 7.76 21.50 -10.37
C ASP A 124 6.89 22.62 -9.78
N ALA A 125 6.18 23.34 -10.66
CA ALA A 125 5.28 24.43 -10.28
C ALA A 125 4.08 23.96 -9.45
N SER A 126 3.70 22.68 -9.54
CA SER A 126 2.63 22.06 -8.75
C SER A 126 2.97 21.85 -7.27
N HIS A 127 4.26 21.92 -6.89
CA HIS A 127 4.68 21.75 -5.51
C HIS A 127 4.29 22.94 -4.61
N SER A 128 4.19 22.69 -3.30
CA SER A 128 3.92 23.75 -2.33
C SER A 128 5.04 24.80 -2.31
N ARG A 129 4.70 26.06 -2.00
CA ARG A 129 5.69 27.16 -1.90
C ARG A 129 6.83 26.84 -0.92
N GLN A 130 6.53 26.14 0.18
CA GLN A 130 7.54 25.74 1.16
C GLN A 130 8.56 24.77 0.56
N LEU A 131 8.09 23.83 -0.25
CA LEU A 131 8.96 22.86 -0.91
C LEU A 131 9.80 23.54 -2.01
N GLN A 132 9.18 24.41 -2.80
CA GLN A 132 9.89 25.23 -3.79
C GLN A 132 10.97 26.09 -3.14
N ALA A 133 10.65 26.78 -2.03
CA ALA A 133 11.63 27.58 -1.29
C ALA A 133 12.78 26.72 -0.73
N THR A 134 12.47 25.53 -0.23
CA THR A 134 13.50 24.58 0.25
C THR A 134 14.39 24.11 -0.89
N ALA A 135 13.81 23.78 -2.04
CA ALA A 135 14.55 23.35 -3.22
C ALA A 135 15.45 24.48 -3.76
N LEU A 136 14.92 25.70 -3.87
CA LEU A 136 15.69 26.88 -4.24
C LEU A 136 16.87 27.10 -3.30
N ALA A 137 16.63 27.08 -1.98
CA ALA A 137 17.68 27.26 -0.99
C ALA A 137 18.79 26.18 -1.07
N ARG A 138 18.43 24.93 -1.42
CA ARG A 138 19.35 23.80 -1.49
C ARG A 138 20.03 23.62 -2.85
N SER A 139 19.42 24.10 -3.91
CA SER A 139 19.97 24.06 -5.27
C SER A 139 21.22 24.94 -5.43
N GLY A 140 21.34 25.99 -4.60
CA GLY A 140 22.49 26.89 -4.61
C GLY A 140 22.73 27.48 -6.01
N ALA A 141 23.93 27.27 -6.55
CA ALA A 141 24.33 27.73 -7.89
C ALA A 141 24.06 26.70 -9.02
N SER A 142 23.34 25.61 -8.73
CA SER A 142 23.06 24.59 -9.76
C SER A 142 22.03 25.09 -10.77
N SER A 143 22.18 24.71 -12.03
CA SER A 143 21.18 25.02 -13.06
C SER A 143 19.84 24.40 -12.69
N LEU A 144 18.81 25.24 -12.56
CA LEU A 144 17.46 24.82 -12.22
C LEU A 144 16.73 24.38 -13.48
N SER A 145 16.12 23.20 -13.41
CA SER A 145 15.16 22.73 -14.41
C SER A 145 13.76 22.98 -13.89
N LEU A 146 13.05 23.89 -14.54
CA LEU A 146 11.63 24.11 -14.28
C LEU A 146 10.82 23.09 -15.07
N THR A 147 10.19 22.15 -14.39
CA THR A 147 9.23 21.24 -15.02
C THR A 147 7.84 21.79 -14.81
N ASP A 148 7.19 22.23 -15.88
CA ASP A 148 5.77 22.53 -15.86
C ASP A 148 5.00 21.33 -16.42
N GLN A 149 4.73 20.37 -15.54
CA GLN A 149 3.93 19.20 -15.90
C GLN A 149 2.48 19.58 -16.15
N ALA A 150 1.98 20.70 -15.60
CA ALA A 150 0.66 21.22 -15.93
C ALA A 150 0.59 21.67 -17.40
N ILE A 151 1.64 22.29 -17.95
CA ILE A 151 1.76 22.56 -19.40
C ILE A 151 1.86 21.26 -20.21
N ARG A 152 2.57 20.23 -19.72
CA ARG A 152 2.65 18.93 -20.42
C ARG A 152 1.30 18.22 -20.46
N MET A 153 0.57 18.22 -19.35
CA MET A 153 -0.79 17.64 -19.31
C MET A 153 -1.74 18.48 -20.16
N SER A 154 -1.68 19.81 -20.09
CA SER A 154 -2.42 20.76 -20.96
C SER A 154 -2.24 20.45 -22.45
N LYS A 155 -0.99 20.21 -22.90
CA LYS A 155 -0.71 19.86 -24.31
C LYS A 155 -1.14 18.43 -24.67
N SER A 156 -1.28 17.54 -23.69
CA SER A 156 -1.77 16.18 -23.91
C SER A 156 -3.27 16.13 -24.19
N TRP A 157 -4.09 17.10 -23.75
CA TRP A 157 -5.54 17.11 -24.04
C TRP A 157 -5.85 17.21 -25.55
N HIS A 158 -4.92 17.74 -26.35
CA HIS A 158 -5.06 17.78 -27.81
C HIS A 158 -4.68 16.47 -28.52
N LEU A 159 -4.09 15.51 -27.79
CA LEU A 159 -3.69 14.19 -28.31
C LEU A 159 -4.60 13.05 -27.84
N TRP A 160 -5.63 13.33 -27.03
CA TRP A 160 -6.75 12.40 -26.89
C TRP A 160 -7.64 12.57 -28.12
N PRO A 161 -7.84 11.54 -28.95
CA PRO A 161 -8.85 11.60 -29.98
C PRO A 161 -10.19 11.85 -29.30
N MET A 162 -10.86 12.97 -29.59
CA MET A 162 -12.28 13.19 -29.28
C MET A 162 -13.18 12.24 -30.09
N HIS A 163 -12.79 10.97 -30.26
CA HIS A 163 -13.53 9.95 -31.00
C HIS A 163 -13.93 8.77 -30.11
N SER A 164 -14.11 9.00 -28.81
CA SER A 164 -14.92 8.11 -27.98
C SER A 164 -15.99 8.92 -27.24
N LEU A 165 -16.89 9.53 -28.03
CA LEU A 165 -18.28 9.64 -27.63
C LEU A 165 -18.80 8.21 -27.50
N ILE A 166 -18.75 7.65 -26.29
CA ILE A 166 -19.62 6.54 -25.95
C ILE A 166 -21.02 7.14 -25.91
N PHE A 167 -21.75 6.97 -27.00
CA PHE A 167 -23.21 7.08 -26.98
C PHE A 167 -23.71 6.03 -25.98
N ILE A 168 -24.09 6.48 -24.78
CA ILE A 168 -25.03 5.74 -23.96
C ILE A 168 -26.40 6.14 -24.50
N ASP A 169 -27.05 5.21 -25.19
CA ASP A 169 -28.44 5.34 -25.65
C ASP A 169 -29.32 5.83 -24.49
N GLY A 170 -29.86 7.05 -24.60
CA GLY A 170 -30.70 7.59 -23.53
C GLY A 170 -31.06 9.07 -23.59
N GLY A 171 -31.30 9.64 -24.78
CA GLY A 171 -32.02 10.91 -24.93
C GLY A 171 -31.18 12.20 -24.82
N PRO A 172 -31.62 13.31 -25.46
CA PRO A 172 -30.87 14.55 -25.52
C PRO A 172 -30.95 15.32 -24.19
N LEU A 173 -29.83 15.36 -23.47
CA LEU A 173 -29.60 16.33 -22.40
C LEU A 173 -29.12 17.65 -23.01
N HIS A 174 -29.95 18.67 -22.90
CA HIS A 174 -29.65 20.04 -23.29
C HIS A 174 -28.53 20.60 -22.40
N ILE A 175 -27.30 20.58 -22.89
CA ILE A 175 -26.17 21.26 -22.22
C ILE A 175 -26.24 22.74 -22.61
N PRO A 176 -26.35 23.69 -21.66
CA PRO A 176 -26.33 25.11 -21.98
C PRO A 176 -24.96 25.50 -22.55
N GLU A 177 -24.95 26.18 -23.69
CA GLU A 177 -23.75 26.75 -24.30
C GLU A 177 -23.03 27.67 -23.29
N CYS A 178 -21.90 27.21 -22.78
CA CYS A 178 -20.92 28.09 -22.14
C CYS A 178 -20.20 28.88 -23.24
N SER A 179 -20.80 30.01 -23.61
CA SER A 179 -20.18 31.05 -24.44
C SER A 179 -18.91 31.56 -23.76
N THR A 180 -17.77 30.96 -24.09
CA THR A 180 -16.46 31.49 -23.70
C THR A 180 -16.01 32.45 -24.79
N ARG A 181 -16.41 33.71 -24.63
CA ARG A 181 -15.96 34.84 -25.43
C ARG A 181 -14.49 35.10 -25.12
N VAL A 182 -13.58 34.51 -25.89
CA VAL A 182 -12.17 34.90 -25.91
C VAL A 182 -12.09 36.29 -26.51
N LYS A 183 -12.01 37.32 -25.66
CA LYS A 183 -11.55 38.64 -26.08
C LYS A 183 -10.03 38.64 -26.01
N GLU A 184 -9.41 38.64 -27.18
CA GLU A 184 -8.03 39.09 -27.37
C GLU A 184 -7.88 40.49 -26.78
N PHE A 185 -6.92 40.67 -25.89
CA PHE A 185 -6.53 41.97 -25.37
C PHE A 185 -5.00 42.03 -25.31
N TRP A 186 -4.40 42.47 -26.41
CA TRP A 186 -3.06 43.05 -26.40
C TRP A 186 -3.21 44.57 -26.46
N PRO A 187 -2.62 45.34 -25.54
CA PRO A 187 -2.27 46.72 -25.84
C PRO A 187 -0.81 46.77 -26.29
N ASN A 188 -0.62 47.30 -27.50
CA ASN A 188 0.65 47.91 -27.91
C ASN A 188 0.94 49.11 -27.01
N SER A 189 2.11 49.15 -26.39
CA SER A 189 2.96 50.34 -26.13
C SER A 189 4.32 49.86 -25.64
#